data_AF-A0A1Y1JV96-F1
#
_entry.id   AF-A0A1Y1JV96-F1
#
_cell.length_a   1.000
_cell.length_b   1.000
_cell.length_c   1.000
_cell.angle_alpha   90.00
_cell.angle_beta   90.00
_cell.angle_gamma   90.00
#
_symmetry.space_group_name_H-M   'P 1'
#
loop_
_entity.id
_entity.type
_entity.pdbx_description
1 polymer ?
#
loop_
_entity_poly.entity_id
_entity_poly.type
_entity_poly.pdbx_seq_one_letter_code
_entity_poly.pdbx_strand_id
1 'polypeptide(L)'
;MISEKTILRTLPNVLVLSFCASSVGAILEKADDSFRLPSTIQPLQYNLSIEPNFANITKAYFNGSLSIDLKVISTTDQITLHARDLFIDSRALQIVDNGTSQKISNITVDTTRDFYTIGLFQPLRENHHVVLIIGKFSGRLKFDKVGFYLAKYRNKANKERFLALTDFQPIGARKAFPCFDEPSFKSKFIISIVRGKEYISVSNEQLVRTV
;
A
#
# COMPACT_ATOMS: atom_id res chain seq x y z
N MET A 1 -18.36 -8.07 -3.19
CA MET A 1 -18.29 -6.61 -3.43
C MET A 1 -19.48 -6.22 -4.29
N ILE A 2 -20.57 -5.74 -3.69
CA ILE A 2 -21.73 -5.25 -4.45
C ILE A 2 -21.39 -3.81 -4.81
N SER A 3 -20.89 -3.63 -6.03
CA SER A 3 -20.62 -2.31 -6.61
C SER A 3 -21.93 -1.53 -6.75
N GLU A 4 -21.87 -0.21 -6.59
CA GLU A 4 -22.94 0.79 -6.84
C GLU A 4 -23.68 0.63 -8.18
N LYS A 5 -23.16 -0.20 -9.10
CA LYS A 5 -23.76 -0.51 -10.41
C LYS A 5 -25.11 -1.26 -10.37
N THR A 6 -25.61 -1.68 -9.20
CA THR A 6 -26.85 -2.49 -9.12
C THR A 6 -28.15 -1.65 -9.10
N ILE A 7 -28.08 -0.31 -9.06
CA ILE A 7 -29.26 0.56 -8.88
C ILE A 7 -29.77 1.21 -10.19
N LEU A 8 -29.12 1.01 -11.35
CA LEU A 8 -29.54 1.62 -12.62
C LEU A 8 -30.28 0.65 -13.55
N ARG A 9 -31.37 0.03 -13.07
CA ARG A 9 -32.25 -0.84 -13.88
C ARG A 9 -33.72 -0.46 -13.76
N THR A 10 -34.10 0.69 -14.29
CA THR A 10 -35.49 0.98 -14.73
C THR A 10 -35.47 2.10 -15.79
N LEU A 11 -35.30 1.71 -17.06
CA LEU A 11 -35.78 2.27 -18.36
C LEU A 11 -35.81 3.81 -18.61
N PRO A 12 -35.88 4.29 -19.88
CA PRO A 12 -35.04 4.00 -21.03
C PRO A 12 -34.58 5.33 -21.67
N ASN A 13 -33.30 5.64 -21.66
CA ASN A 13 -32.73 6.65 -22.57
C ASN A 13 -31.33 6.17 -22.97
N VAL A 14 -31.32 5.38 -24.04
CA VAL A 14 -30.14 4.82 -24.65
C VAL A 14 -29.39 5.97 -25.35
N LEU A 15 -28.20 6.31 -24.84
CA LEU A 15 -27.20 7.02 -25.63
C LEU A 15 -26.18 5.97 -26.11
N VAL A 16 -26.34 5.52 -27.35
CA VAL A 16 -25.29 4.77 -28.05
C VAL A 16 -24.21 5.77 -28.45
N LEU A 17 -23.06 5.74 -27.80
CA LEU A 17 -21.85 6.34 -28.36
C LEU A 17 -21.22 5.31 -29.31
N SER A 18 -21.50 5.51 -30.60
CA SER A 18 -20.89 4.80 -31.73
C SER A 18 -19.36 4.93 -31.66
N PHE A 19 -18.67 3.79 -31.83
CA PHE A 19 -17.23 3.75 -32.05
C PHE A 19 -16.90 4.45 -33.38
N CYS A 20 -16.24 5.60 -33.32
CA CYS A 20 -15.50 6.12 -34.45
C CYS A 20 -14.07 5.56 -34.39
N ALA A 21 -13.82 4.49 -35.15
CA ALA A 21 -12.47 3.98 -35.38
C ALA A 21 -11.76 4.91 -36.37
N SER A 22 -11.27 6.04 -35.88
CA SER A 22 -10.18 6.76 -36.53
C SER A 22 -8.89 6.06 -36.14
N SER A 23 -8.15 5.53 -37.10
CA SER A 23 -6.82 4.95 -36.90
C SER A 23 -5.82 6.04 -36.49
N VAL A 24 -5.93 6.50 -35.25
CA VAL A 24 -4.81 7.13 -34.56
C VAL A 24 -4.05 5.95 -34.00
N GLY A 25 -2.93 5.60 -34.65
CA GLY A 25 -1.99 4.64 -34.09
C GLY A 25 -1.75 5.05 -32.65
N ALA A 26 -2.20 4.21 -31.70
CA ALA A 26 -1.86 4.39 -30.31
C ALA A 26 -0.34 4.31 -30.27
N ILE A 27 0.31 5.47 -30.16
CA ILE A 27 1.67 5.56 -29.70
C ILE A 27 1.55 4.96 -28.29
N LEU A 28 1.93 3.70 -28.15
CA LEU A 28 2.33 3.13 -26.87
C LEU A 28 3.47 4.04 -26.43
N GLU A 29 3.14 5.07 -25.65
CA GLU A 29 4.13 5.82 -24.89
C GLU A 29 4.90 4.76 -24.13
N LYS A 30 6.13 4.50 -24.57
CA LYS A 30 7.02 3.57 -23.89
C LYS A 30 7.12 4.11 -22.47
N ALA A 31 6.50 3.41 -21.52
CA ALA A 31 6.53 3.80 -20.13
C ALA A 31 7.99 4.11 -19.77
N ASP A 32 8.25 5.29 -19.22
CA ASP A 32 9.58 5.64 -18.77
C ASP A 32 9.97 4.64 -17.67
N ASP A 33 10.87 3.72 -18.01
CA ASP A 33 11.34 2.66 -17.12
C ASP A 33 11.98 3.26 -15.84
N SER A 34 12.32 4.56 -15.83
CA SER A 34 12.85 5.26 -14.66
C SER A 34 11.92 5.25 -13.43
N PHE A 35 10.60 5.12 -13.65
CA PHE A 35 9.57 5.06 -12.61
C PHE A 35 9.22 3.64 -12.15
N ARG A 36 9.83 2.61 -12.75
CA ARG A 36 9.60 1.21 -12.38
C ARG A 36 10.55 0.76 -11.29
N LEU A 37 10.06 -0.07 -10.38
CA LEU A 37 10.90 -0.73 -9.40
C LEU A 37 11.88 -1.71 -10.07
N PRO A 38 13.09 -1.87 -9.52
CA PRO A 38 14.00 -2.92 -9.94
C PRO A 38 13.36 -4.31 -9.77
N SER A 39 13.55 -5.20 -10.75
CA SER A 39 13.09 -6.59 -10.68
C SER A 39 14.04 -7.52 -9.93
N THR A 40 14.97 -6.96 -9.15
CA THR A 40 16.01 -7.72 -8.42
C THR A 40 15.45 -8.46 -7.20
N ILE A 41 14.30 -8.02 -6.68
CA ILE A 41 13.65 -8.57 -5.50
C ILE A 41 12.16 -8.78 -5.79
N GLN A 42 11.64 -9.93 -5.38
CA GLN A 42 10.22 -10.26 -5.46
C GLN A 42 9.63 -10.38 -4.06
N PRO A 43 8.56 -9.64 -3.72
CA PRO A 43 7.81 -9.86 -2.49
C PRO A 43 6.96 -11.12 -2.59
N LEU A 44 6.89 -11.87 -1.49
CA LEU A 44 6.14 -13.12 -1.38
C LEU A 44 4.93 -12.96 -0.46
N GLN A 45 5.14 -12.34 0.70
CA GLN A 45 4.12 -12.20 1.74
C GLN A 45 4.36 -10.95 2.57
N TYR A 46 3.27 -10.27 2.91
CA TYR A 46 3.21 -9.15 3.83
C TYR A 46 2.55 -9.59 5.13
N ASN A 47 3.16 -9.26 6.26
CA ASN A 47 2.48 -9.15 7.55
C ASN A 47 2.33 -7.67 7.87
N LEU A 48 1.10 -7.16 7.76
CA LEU A 48 0.80 -5.73 7.90
C LEU A 48 -0.08 -5.51 9.13
N SER A 49 0.37 -4.64 10.03
CA SER A 49 -0.42 -4.15 11.16
C SER A 49 -0.69 -2.65 10.98
N ILE A 50 -1.95 -2.24 11.07
CA ILE A 50 -2.36 -0.83 10.98
C ILE A 50 -3.27 -0.46 12.15
N GLU A 51 -3.00 0.69 12.74
CA GLU A 51 -3.75 1.29 13.85
C GLU A 51 -4.19 2.71 13.45
N PRO A 52 -5.41 2.89 12.93
CA PRO A 52 -5.95 4.22 12.68
C PRO A 52 -6.39 4.90 13.98
N ASN A 53 -6.04 6.17 14.12
CA ASN A 53 -6.50 7.03 15.19
C ASN A 53 -7.14 8.30 14.61
N PHE A 54 -8.45 8.38 14.76
CA PHE A 54 -9.26 9.51 14.31
C PHE A 54 -10.19 10.01 15.41
N ALA A 55 -9.76 9.89 16.68
CA ALA A 55 -10.47 10.49 17.82
C ALA A 55 -10.52 12.03 17.71
N ASN A 56 -9.45 12.63 17.15
CA ASN A 56 -9.44 14.02 16.71
C ASN A 56 -9.31 14.08 15.19
N ILE A 57 -10.40 14.42 14.49
CA ILE A 57 -10.48 14.43 13.03
C ILE A 57 -9.47 15.39 12.39
N THR A 58 -9.19 16.54 13.02
CA THR A 58 -8.20 17.50 12.49
C THR A 58 -6.77 16.96 12.57
N LYS A 59 -6.52 16.08 13.54
CA LYS A 59 -5.21 15.45 13.77
C LYS A 59 -5.20 13.96 13.44
N ALA A 60 -6.17 13.44 12.69
CA ALA A 60 -6.27 12.01 12.41
C ALA A 60 -5.04 11.44 11.68
N TYR A 61 -4.59 10.28 12.12
CA TYR A 61 -3.39 9.62 11.64
C TYR A 61 -3.57 8.11 11.73
N PHE A 62 -2.60 7.36 11.21
CA PHE A 62 -2.47 5.94 11.49
C PHE A 62 -1.01 5.62 11.80
N ASN A 63 -0.81 4.64 12.68
CA ASN A 63 0.47 3.97 12.85
C ASN A 63 0.41 2.63 12.14
N GLY A 64 1.56 2.11 11.76
CA GLY A 64 1.66 0.74 11.31
C GLY A 64 3.05 0.16 11.51
N SER A 65 3.09 -1.15 11.37
CA SER A 65 4.31 -1.93 11.26
C SER A 65 4.09 -2.99 10.19
N LEU A 66 5.16 -3.38 9.51
CA LEU A 66 5.08 -4.47 8.55
C LEU A 66 6.36 -5.30 8.53
N SER A 67 6.21 -6.56 8.15
CA SER A 67 7.30 -7.35 7.60
C SER A 67 6.95 -7.87 6.21
N ILE A 68 7.95 -7.97 5.34
CA ILE A 68 7.82 -8.50 3.99
C ILE A 68 8.79 -9.66 3.85
N ASP A 69 8.27 -10.83 3.50
CA ASP A 69 9.05 -11.97 3.05
C ASP A 69 9.43 -11.72 1.59
N LEU A 70 10.73 -11.71 1.29
CA LEU A 70 11.31 -11.36 0.01
C LEU A 70 12.12 -12.53 -0.54
N LYS A 71 12.07 -12.70 -1.87
CA LYS A 71 12.99 -13.54 -2.63
C LYS A 71 13.92 -12.66 -3.44
N VAL A 72 15.23 -12.88 -3.30
CA VAL A 72 16.23 -12.21 -4.14
C VAL A 72 16.30 -12.93 -5.48
N ILE A 73 15.96 -12.22 -6.56
CA ILE A 73 15.94 -12.75 -7.94
C ILE A 73 17.31 -12.60 -8.60
N SER A 74 18.05 -11.55 -8.27
CA SER A 74 19.42 -11.33 -8.72
C SER A 74 20.18 -10.59 -7.63
N THR A 75 21.46 -10.91 -7.48
CA THR A 75 22.33 -10.31 -6.45
C THR A 75 22.22 -8.78 -6.46
N THR A 76 21.97 -8.18 -5.29
CA THR A 76 21.75 -6.73 -5.16
C THR A 76 22.11 -6.25 -3.76
N ASP A 77 22.58 -5.01 -3.66
CA ASP A 77 22.93 -4.31 -2.42
C ASP A 77 21.84 -3.34 -1.96
N GLN A 78 20.65 -3.38 -2.57
CA GLN A 78 19.57 -2.45 -2.24
C GLN A 78 18.19 -3.08 -2.34
N ILE A 79 17.29 -2.58 -1.49
CA ILE A 79 15.85 -2.87 -1.53
C ILE A 79 15.12 -1.55 -1.80
N THR A 80 14.39 -1.46 -2.90
CA THR A 80 13.60 -0.27 -3.24
C THR A 80 12.11 -0.58 -3.19
N LEU A 81 11.36 0.28 -2.51
CA LEU A 81 9.90 0.21 -2.35
C LEU A 81 9.26 1.51 -2.82
N HIS A 82 7.95 1.49 -3.01
CA HIS A 82 7.14 2.70 -3.08
C HIS A 82 6.70 3.14 -1.68
N ALA A 83 6.85 4.43 -1.37
CA ALA A 83 6.30 5.08 -0.18
C ALA A 83 6.04 6.57 -0.44
N ARG A 84 4.82 7.04 -0.14
CA ARG A 84 4.40 8.44 -0.34
C ARG A 84 3.65 8.95 0.89
N ASP A 85 3.94 10.16 1.35
CA ASP A 85 3.28 10.78 2.51
C ASP A 85 3.37 9.95 3.81
N LEU A 86 4.41 9.13 3.95
CA LEU A 86 4.66 8.27 5.11
C LEU A 86 5.90 8.74 5.88
N PHE A 87 5.80 8.73 7.21
CA PHE A 87 6.96 8.81 8.08
C PHE A 87 7.40 7.38 8.44
N ILE A 88 8.63 7.00 8.09
CA ILE A 88 9.20 5.68 8.39
C ILE A 88 10.33 5.88 9.40
N ASP A 89 10.25 5.24 10.56
CA ASP A 89 11.31 5.31 11.58
C ASP A 89 12.45 4.37 11.20
N SER A 90 13.52 4.93 10.63
CA SER A 90 14.69 4.16 10.17
C SER A 90 15.37 3.36 11.30
N ARG A 91 15.21 3.77 12.57
CA ARG A 91 15.76 3.03 13.72
C ARG A 91 15.00 1.74 14.00
N ALA A 92 13.78 1.62 13.49
CA ALA A 92 12.96 0.43 13.58
C ALA A 92 13.01 -0.42 12.29
N LEU A 93 13.96 -0.14 11.39
CA LEU A 93 14.16 -0.87 10.15
C LEU A 93 15.19 -1.99 10.36
N GLN A 94 14.86 -3.21 9.94
CA GLN A 94 15.77 -4.35 9.99
C GLN A 94 15.65 -5.16 8.71
N ILE A 95 16.77 -5.74 8.28
CA ILE A 95 16.81 -6.68 7.15
C ILE A 95 17.47 -7.95 7.68
N VAL A 96 16.79 -9.08 7.53
CA VAL A 96 17.26 -10.38 8.01
C VAL A 96 17.41 -11.30 6.80
N ASP A 97 18.62 -11.76 6.52
CA ASP A 97 18.93 -12.73 5.46
C ASP A 97 19.33 -14.06 6.12
N ASN A 98 18.56 -15.12 5.88
CA ASN A 98 18.77 -16.46 6.47
C ASN A 98 19.04 -16.43 7.99
N GLY A 99 18.30 -15.60 8.72
CA GLY A 99 18.43 -15.44 10.18
C GLY A 99 19.55 -14.50 10.64
N THR A 100 20.34 -13.94 9.71
CA THR A 100 21.42 -12.99 10.01
C THR A 100 20.99 -11.56 9.70
N SER A 101 21.10 -10.68 10.69
CA SER A 101 20.81 -9.25 10.52
C SER A 101 21.83 -8.59 9.59
N GLN A 102 21.34 -7.88 8.58
CA GLN A 102 22.13 -7.17 7.58
C GLN A 102 22.29 -5.70 7.97
N LYS A 103 23.49 -5.16 7.73
CA LYS A 103 23.78 -3.75 8.02
C LYS A 103 23.31 -2.85 6.90
N ILE A 104 22.45 -1.91 7.25
CA ILE A 104 21.99 -0.83 6.37
C ILE A 104 23.11 0.19 6.21
N SER A 105 23.47 0.53 4.97
CA SER A 105 24.48 1.55 4.67
C SER A 105 23.88 2.95 4.63
N ASN A 106 22.74 3.10 3.96
CA ASN A 106 22.08 4.38 3.74
C ASN A 106 20.60 4.16 3.38
N ILE A 107 19.83 5.23 3.52
CA ILE A 107 18.43 5.28 3.09
C ILE A 107 18.28 6.52 2.22
N THR A 108 17.71 6.37 1.03
CA THR A 108 17.41 7.48 0.12
C THR A 108 15.92 7.50 -0.17
N VAL A 109 15.38 8.73 -0.29
CA VAL A 109 13.97 8.97 -0.58
C VAL A 109 13.89 9.83 -1.82
N ASP A 110 13.23 9.32 -2.86
CA ASP A 110 12.94 10.04 -4.10
C ASP A 110 11.46 10.38 -4.12
N THR A 111 11.13 11.63 -3.84
CA THR A 111 9.74 12.10 -3.81
C THR A 111 9.10 12.25 -5.19
N THR A 112 9.90 12.24 -6.27
CA THR A 112 9.39 12.34 -7.64
C THR A 112 8.85 10.98 -8.09
N ARG A 113 9.56 9.91 -7.72
CA ARG A 113 9.20 8.52 -8.06
C ARG A 113 8.49 7.77 -6.93
N ASP A 114 8.38 8.40 -5.76
CA ASP A 114 7.96 7.79 -4.49
C ASP A 114 8.85 6.61 -4.05
N PHE A 115 10.14 6.62 -4.40
CA PHE A 115 11.02 5.53 -4.03
C PHE A 115 11.57 5.71 -2.62
N TYR A 116 11.52 4.63 -1.86
CA TYR A 116 12.22 4.47 -0.60
C TYR A 116 13.24 3.34 -0.78
N THR A 117 14.50 3.72 -0.90
CA THR A 117 15.61 2.79 -1.18
C THR A 117 16.46 2.61 0.06
N ILE A 118 16.66 1.34 0.43
CA ILE A 118 17.49 0.91 1.55
C ILE A 118 18.74 0.27 0.97
N GLY A 119 19.88 0.93 1.12
CA GLY A 119 21.19 0.38 0.75
C GLY A 119 21.76 -0.50 1.85
N LEU A 120 22.55 -1.50 1.46
CA LEU A 120 23.18 -2.48 2.33
C LEU A 120 24.71 -2.45 2.16
N PHE A 121 25.43 -2.69 3.25
CA PHE A 121 26.90 -2.83 3.20
C PHE A 121 27.36 -4.10 2.49
N GLN A 122 26.55 -5.16 2.55
CA GLN A 122 26.83 -6.44 1.89
C GLN A 122 25.67 -6.77 0.95
N PRO A 123 25.96 -7.23 -0.27
CA PRO A 123 24.93 -7.58 -1.22
C PRO A 123 24.15 -8.81 -0.75
N LEU A 124 22.84 -8.76 -0.90
CA LEU A 124 21.95 -9.90 -0.80
C LEU A 124 22.21 -10.80 -2.00
N ARG A 125 22.44 -12.09 -1.75
CA ARG A 125 22.75 -13.06 -2.80
C ARG A 125 21.50 -13.53 -3.49
N GLU A 126 21.63 -13.83 -4.78
CA GLU A 126 20.58 -14.48 -5.55
C GLU A 126 20.03 -15.74 -4.87
N ASN A 127 18.72 -15.97 -5.00
CA ASN A 127 17.96 -17.08 -4.41
C ASN A 127 17.88 -17.10 -2.89
N HIS A 128 18.40 -16.09 -2.19
CA HIS A 128 18.19 -15.96 -0.75
C HIS A 128 16.77 -15.53 -0.39
N HIS A 129 16.34 -15.97 0.79
CA HIS A 129 15.11 -15.51 1.43
C HIS A 129 15.45 -14.46 2.48
N VAL A 130 14.87 -13.27 2.29
CA VAL A 130 15.16 -12.09 3.10
C VAL A 130 13.87 -11.59 3.72
N VAL A 131 13.91 -11.16 4.97
CA VAL A 131 12.79 -10.50 5.63
C VAL A 131 13.13 -9.03 5.83
N LEU A 132 12.37 -8.14 5.18
CA LEU A 132 12.41 -6.72 5.50
C LEU A 132 11.40 -6.43 6.61
N ILE A 133 11.85 -5.79 7.69
CA ILE A 133 11.01 -5.40 8.82
C ILE A 133 11.03 -3.87 8.91
N ILE A 134 9.85 -3.28 8.85
CA ILE A 134 9.61 -1.87 9.16
C ILE A 134 8.76 -1.84 10.43
N GLY A 135 9.43 -1.73 11.58
CA GLY A 135 8.79 -1.83 12.89
C GLY A 135 7.89 -0.63 13.23
N LYS A 136 8.08 0.50 12.57
CA LYS A 136 7.24 1.69 12.77
C LYS A 136 7.20 2.59 11.55
N PHE A 137 5.99 2.81 11.03
CA PHE A 137 5.67 3.89 10.12
C PHE A 137 4.38 4.58 10.55
N SER A 138 4.13 5.79 10.05
CA SER A 138 2.88 6.51 10.25
C SER A 138 2.52 7.36 9.05
N GLY A 139 1.23 7.68 8.95
CA GLY A 139 0.70 8.54 7.90
C GLY A 139 -0.50 9.33 8.39
N ARG A 140 -0.88 10.34 7.59
CA ARG A 140 -2.03 11.20 7.85
C ARG A 140 -3.29 10.59 7.25
N LEU A 141 -4.37 10.56 8.03
CA LEU A 141 -5.70 10.29 7.48
C LEU A 141 -6.30 11.60 6.95
N LYS A 142 -6.60 11.64 5.65
CA LYS A 142 -7.14 12.82 4.93
C LYS A 142 -8.52 12.49 4.34
N PHE A 143 -9.22 13.47 3.78
CA PHE A 143 -10.53 13.28 3.10
C PHE A 143 -10.39 13.23 1.56
N ASP A 144 -9.21 12.89 1.05
CA ASP A 144 -8.84 12.95 -0.38
C ASP A 144 -9.25 11.71 -1.18
N LYS A 145 -9.86 10.70 -0.54
CA LYS A 145 -10.38 9.47 -1.16
C LYS A 145 -9.33 8.63 -1.92
N VAL A 146 -8.05 8.72 -1.53
CA VAL A 146 -6.96 7.93 -2.12
C VAL A 146 -6.07 7.39 -1.01
N GLY A 147 -5.59 6.16 -1.16
CA GLY A 147 -4.78 5.51 -0.13
C GLY A 147 -5.64 5.13 1.06
N PHE A 148 -5.14 5.38 2.27
CA PHE A 148 -5.90 5.18 3.51
C PHE A 148 -6.44 6.52 4.02
N TYR A 149 -7.75 6.70 3.96
CA TYR A 149 -8.41 8.00 4.08
C TYR A 149 -9.65 7.94 4.99
N LEU A 150 -10.14 9.10 5.41
CA LEU A 150 -11.38 9.28 6.17
C LEU A 150 -12.56 9.56 5.25
N ALA A 151 -13.69 8.95 5.58
CA ALA A 151 -14.99 9.38 5.09
C ALA A 151 -15.92 9.62 6.27
N LYS A 152 -17.03 10.31 5.99
CA LYS A 152 -18.05 10.66 6.95
C LYS A 152 -19.43 10.35 6.42
N TYR A 153 -20.33 9.96 7.32
CA TYR A 153 -21.72 9.69 7.02
C TYR A 153 -22.61 10.14 8.18
N ARG A 154 -23.93 10.25 7.94
CA ARG A 154 -24.90 10.47 9.01
C ARG A 154 -25.60 9.17 9.35
N ASN A 155 -25.67 8.85 10.64
CA ASN A 155 -26.41 7.68 11.09
C ASN A 155 -27.92 7.95 11.13
N LYS A 156 -28.71 6.93 11.50
CA LYS A 156 -30.19 7.03 11.63
C LYS A 156 -30.66 8.12 12.60
N ALA A 157 -29.82 8.50 13.57
CA ALA A 157 -30.09 9.58 14.52
C ALA A 157 -29.59 10.95 14.04
N ASN A 158 -29.28 11.09 12.74
CA ASN A 158 -28.75 12.30 12.10
C ASN A 158 -27.41 12.79 12.70
N LYS A 159 -26.68 11.93 13.41
CA LYS A 159 -25.36 12.25 13.98
C LYS A 159 -24.27 11.92 12.95
N GLU A 160 -23.33 12.85 12.78
CA GLU A 160 -22.14 12.65 11.95
C GLU A 160 -21.25 11.56 12.58
N ARG A 161 -20.78 10.65 11.73
CA ARG A 161 -19.90 9.54 12.07
C ARG A 161 -18.78 9.45 11.06
N PHE A 162 -17.62 9.00 11.51
CA PHE A 162 -16.42 8.87 10.69
C PHE A 162 -16.03 7.41 10.56
N LEU A 163 -15.39 7.09 9.44
CA LEU A 163 -14.86 5.78 9.12
C LEU A 163 -13.58 5.94 8.32
N ALA A 164 -12.65 4.99 8.48
CA ALA A 164 -11.42 4.94 7.71
C ALA A 164 -11.56 3.88 6.60
N LEU A 165 -11.20 4.24 5.37
CA LEU A 165 -11.34 3.41 4.17
C LEU A 165 -10.06 3.41 3.36
N THR A 166 -9.91 2.39 2.53
CA THR A 166 -8.82 2.27 1.58
C THR A 166 -9.34 2.33 0.15
N ASP A 167 -8.72 3.16 -0.69
CA ASP A 167 -8.82 3.06 -2.15
C ASP A 167 -7.41 3.13 -2.74
N PHE A 168 -6.93 1.99 -3.24
CA PHE A 168 -5.55 1.84 -3.67
C PHE A 168 -5.36 1.93 -5.19
N GLN A 169 -6.43 2.01 -5.98
CA GLN A 169 -6.25 2.08 -7.43
C GLN A 169 -5.91 3.51 -7.88
N PRO A 170 -4.96 3.71 -8.82
CA PRO A 170 -4.02 2.72 -9.36
C PRO A 170 -2.71 2.56 -8.55
N ILE A 171 -2.33 3.58 -7.76
CA ILE A 171 -1.04 3.67 -7.04
C ILE A 171 -1.21 4.23 -5.62
N GLY A 172 -2.34 3.92 -4.99
CA GLY A 172 -2.72 4.44 -3.67
C GLY A 172 -2.16 3.63 -2.50
N ALA A 173 -1.74 2.38 -2.70
CA ALA A 173 -1.26 1.52 -1.61
C ALA A 173 -0.01 2.11 -0.95
N ARG A 174 0.91 2.69 -1.74
CA ARG A 174 2.12 3.38 -1.25
C ARG A 174 1.88 4.55 -0.30
N LYS A 175 0.63 5.07 -0.21
CA LYS A 175 0.23 6.09 0.77
C LYS A 175 -0.24 5.52 2.11
N ALA A 176 -0.51 4.22 2.16
CA ALA A 176 -0.99 3.54 3.36
C ALA A 176 0.13 2.75 4.06
N PHE A 177 1.05 2.16 3.29
CA PHE A 177 2.21 1.46 3.82
C PHE A 177 3.32 1.35 2.75
N PRO A 178 4.60 1.25 3.13
CA PRO A 178 5.68 1.05 2.17
C PRO A 178 5.57 -0.32 1.47
N CYS A 179 5.53 -0.36 0.13
CA CYS A 179 5.27 -1.60 -0.59
C CYS A 179 5.77 -1.61 -2.04
N PHE A 180 5.81 -2.80 -2.65
CA PHE A 180 6.06 -2.98 -4.08
C PHE A 180 4.76 -2.69 -4.86
N ASP A 181 4.38 -1.40 -4.93
CA ASP A 181 3.10 -0.93 -5.51
C ASP A 181 3.08 -0.95 -7.05
N GLU A 182 3.27 -2.14 -7.64
CA GLU A 182 3.04 -2.42 -9.06
C GLU A 182 2.28 -3.74 -9.25
N PRO A 183 1.37 -3.85 -10.23
CA PRO A 183 0.54 -5.04 -10.42
C PRO A 183 1.29 -6.36 -10.65
N SER A 184 2.55 -6.31 -11.12
CA SER A 184 3.41 -7.48 -11.34
C SER A 184 3.87 -8.13 -10.03
N PHE A 185 3.94 -7.39 -8.93
CA PHE A 185 4.44 -7.88 -7.64
C PHE A 185 3.34 -8.50 -6.76
N LYS A 186 2.70 -9.55 -7.27
CA LYS A 186 1.67 -10.29 -6.53
C LYS A 186 2.24 -10.92 -5.26
N SER A 187 1.58 -10.69 -4.13
CA SER A 187 1.98 -11.18 -2.81
C SER A 187 0.78 -11.60 -1.97
N LYS A 188 1.02 -12.44 -0.96
CA LYS A 188 0.02 -12.73 0.09
C LYS A 188 0.00 -11.62 1.14
N PHE A 189 -1.14 -11.38 1.76
CA PHE A 189 -1.29 -10.37 2.81
C PHE A 189 -1.94 -10.99 4.05
N ILE A 190 -1.25 -10.86 5.18
CA ILE A 190 -1.78 -11.11 6.51
C ILE A 190 -1.97 -9.73 7.16
N ILE A 191 -3.22 -9.36 7.41
CA ILE A 191 -3.59 -8.01 7.84
C ILE A 191 -4.12 -8.05 9.27
N SER A 192 -3.56 -7.20 10.12
CA SER A 192 -4.02 -6.93 11.48
C SER A 192 -4.47 -5.46 11.57
N ILE A 193 -5.66 -5.23 12.12
CA ILE A 193 -6.19 -3.87 12.32
C ILE A 193 -6.46 -3.67 13.80
N VAL A 194 -5.72 -2.75 14.41
CA VAL A 194 -5.93 -2.32 15.80
C VAL A 194 -7.01 -1.24 15.79
N ARG A 195 -8.05 -1.41 16.61
CA ARG A 195 -9.19 -0.46 16.65
C ARG A 195 -9.82 -0.41 18.03
N GLY A 196 -10.56 0.68 18.29
CA GLY A 196 -11.47 0.78 19.43
C GLY A 196 -12.57 -0.30 19.38
N LYS A 197 -13.07 -0.70 20.56
CA LYS A 197 -14.09 -1.76 20.72
C LYS A 197 -15.42 -1.41 20.06
N GLU A 198 -15.69 -0.13 19.86
CA GLU A 198 -16.88 0.43 19.23
C GLU A 198 -16.88 0.35 17.69
N TYR A 199 -15.71 0.12 17.09
CA TYR A 199 -15.56 -0.03 15.65
C TYR A 199 -15.61 -1.49 15.24
N ILE A 200 -15.89 -1.74 13.97
CA ILE A 200 -15.67 -3.05 13.33
C ILE A 200 -14.59 -2.88 12.25
N SER A 201 -13.89 -3.97 11.92
CA SER A 201 -12.90 -4.00 10.84
C SER A 201 -13.37 -4.98 9.78
N VAL A 202 -13.21 -4.60 8.51
CA VAL A 202 -13.48 -5.46 7.36
C VAL A 202 -12.27 -5.38 6.44
N SER A 203 -11.91 -6.50 5.82
CA SER A 203 -10.81 -6.61 4.87
C SER A 203 -11.19 -7.58 3.73
N ASN A 204 -10.22 -7.97 2.91
CA ASN A 204 -10.41 -8.87 1.77
C ASN A 204 -10.89 -10.27 2.18
N GLU A 205 -10.35 -10.79 3.28
CA GLU A 205 -10.62 -12.14 3.78
C GLU A 205 -11.45 -12.13 5.07
N GLN A 206 -11.96 -13.30 5.45
CA GLN A 206 -12.73 -13.47 6.69
C GLN A 206 -11.86 -13.19 7.93
N LEU A 207 -12.47 -12.51 8.91
CA LEU A 207 -11.85 -12.27 10.22
C LEU A 207 -11.53 -13.60 10.92
N VAL A 208 -10.25 -13.84 11.19
CA VAL A 208 -9.79 -15.05 11.90
C VAL A 208 -10.04 -14.96 13.40
N ARG A 209 -9.68 -13.84 14.04
CA ARG A 209 -9.88 -13.61 15.48
C ARG A 209 -9.85 -12.13 15.84
N THR A 210 -10.47 -11.78 16.97
CA THR A 210 -10.25 -10.51 17.70
C THR A 210 -9.65 -10.87 19.06
N VAL A 211 -8.59 -10.18 19.46
CA VAL A 211 -7.89 -10.40 20.74
C VAL A 211 -8.25 -9.28 21.71
#